data_AF-A0A924B278-F1
#
_entry.id   AF-A0A924B278-F1
#
_cell.length_a   1.000
_cell.length_b   1.000
_cell.length_c   1.000
_cell.angle_alpha   90.00
_cell.angle_beta   90.00
_cell.angle_gamma   90.00
#
_symmetry.space_group_name_H-M   'P 1'
#
loop_
_entity.id
_entity.type
_entity.pdbx_description
1 polymer ?
#
loop_
_entity_poly.entity_id
_entity_poly.type
_entity_poly.pdbx_seq_one_letter_code
_entity_poly.pdbx_strand_id
1 'polypeptide(L)'
;MKLFKLLELHKTHSTPGSIQNNFGDGFLCQNNKIYATIRDHATKLGFTCSEENNLHAMVLPFAHLEQIFTTKKIPMMNNVSVFEALGNKALQEIEWVEVEMGYKRNYLFHESCHVVARDILEKSNVENKILSLLLEESFANASELFAMTLAEEEGHQIFFSANSYTIAFEDADRLNQIVKKFGFDKSFQFTLLAYLHSNLLYPTYTDKDFKALTKFIFKKELTQPEAQQIGFLAEMAFSLDEGFKYATRGLHFKLNNYSEADFNQIKKSYLSTLLASANTANMLDTMVKVFYI
;
A
#
# COMPACT_ATOMS: atom_id res chain seq x y z
N MET A 1 8.85 7.37 21.72
CA MET A 1 8.89 8.85 21.67
C MET A 1 7.77 9.47 22.51
N LYS A 2 7.99 10.59 23.21
CA LYS A 2 6.95 11.34 23.97
C LYS A 2 5.91 11.98 23.04
N LEU A 3 4.64 12.02 23.45
CA LEU A 3 3.54 12.59 22.66
C LEU A 3 3.73 14.07 22.36
N PHE A 4 4.22 14.86 23.32
CA PHE A 4 4.52 16.29 23.09
C PHE A 4 5.46 16.49 21.89
N LYS A 5 6.53 15.68 21.78
CA LYS A 5 7.49 15.79 20.67
C LYS A 5 6.88 15.41 19.33
N LEU A 6 6.06 14.37 19.31
CA LEU A 6 5.35 13.96 18.09
C LEU A 6 4.34 15.03 17.65
N LEU A 7 3.61 15.63 18.58
CA LEU A 7 2.67 16.71 18.26
C LEU A 7 3.40 17.96 17.74
N GLU A 8 4.56 18.28 18.32
CA GLU A 8 5.44 19.34 17.81
C GLU A 8 5.95 19.04 16.39
N LEU A 9 6.43 17.82 16.14
CA LEU A 9 6.83 17.39 14.79
C LEU A 9 5.67 17.50 13.79
N HIS A 10 4.47 17.06 14.17
CA HIS A 10 3.28 17.16 13.32
C HIS A 10 2.95 18.64 13.00
N LYS A 11 2.95 19.52 14.01
CA LYS A 11 2.62 20.94 13.86
C LYS A 11 3.65 21.69 13.02
N THR A 12 4.94 21.42 13.24
CA THR A 12 6.04 22.09 12.51
C THR A 12 6.09 21.70 11.03
N HIS A 13 5.55 20.53 10.65
CA HIS A 13 5.48 20.07 9.27
C HIS A 13 4.10 20.32 8.61
N SER A 14 3.23 21.09 9.26
CA SER A 14 1.96 21.52 8.68
C SER A 14 2.20 22.45 7.50
N THR A 15 1.87 22.01 6.29
CA THR A 15 2.09 22.75 5.03
C THR A 15 0.78 22.89 4.25
N PRO A 16 0.68 23.89 3.34
CA PRO A 16 -0.44 23.97 2.41
C PRO A 16 -0.54 22.67 1.60
N GLY A 17 -1.67 21.96 1.74
CA GLY A 17 -1.90 20.66 1.10
C GLY A 17 -1.82 19.46 2.04
N SER A 18 -1.19 19.62 3.22
CA SER A 18 -1.25 18.60 4.28
C SER A 18 -2.60 18.62 5.00
N ILE A 19 -3.02 17.46 5.49
CA ILE A 19 -4.25 17.27 6.25
C ILE A 19 -3.94 17.49 7.73
N GLN A 20 -4.21 18.69 8.23
CA GLN A 20 -3.88 19.07 9.61
C GLN A 20 -4.52 18.18 10.68
N ASN A 21 -5.70 17.61 10.39
CA ASN A 21 -6.40 16.72 11.31
C ASN A 21 -5.98 15.25 11.19
N ASN A 22 -4.98 14.94 10.36
CA ASN A 22 -4.41 13.60 10.23
C ASN A 22 -2.98 13.59 10.79
N PHE A 23 -2.78 12.84 11.87
CA PHE A 23 -1.52 12.85 12.61
C PHE A 23 -0.36 12.38 11.73
N GLY A 24 0.70 13.18 11.67
CA GLY A 24 1.88 12.91 10.86
C GLY A 24 1.76 13.17 9.36
N ASP A 25 0.60 13.55 8.81
CA ASP A 25 0.38 13.69 7.35
C ASP A 25 1.38 14.65 6.69
N GLY A 26 1.50 15.86 7.22
CA GLY A 26 2.43 16.86 6.69
C GLY A 26 3.89 16.44 6.79
N PHE A 27 4.26 15.73 7.87
CA PHE A 27 5.61 15.17 8.02
C PHE A 27 5.89 14.11 6.95
N LEU A 28 4.95 13.18 6.72
CA LEU A 28 5.10 12.12 5.73
C LEU A 28 5.14 12.68 4.30
N CYS A 29 4.33 13.69 4.00
CA CYS A 29 4.37 14.36 2.70
C CYS A 29 5.71 15.06 2.41
N GLN A 30 6.44 15.49 3.44
CA GLN A 30 7.75 16.12 3.27
C GLN A 30 8.91 15.12 3.24
N ASN A 31 8.83 14.09 4.10
CA ASN A 31 9.98 13.21 4.37
C ASN A 31 9.85 11.81 3.74
N ASN A 32 8.67 11.42 3.24
CA ASN A 32 8.46 10.15 2.56
C ASN A 32 8.00 10.37 1.12
N LYS A 33 8.95 10.35 0.18
CA LYS A 33 8.66 10.63 -1.24
C LYS A 33 7.57 9.71 -1.83
N ILE A 34 7.52 8.44 -1.45
CA ILE A 34 6.51 7.50 -2.00
C ILE A 34 5.11 7.89 -1.50
N TYR A 35 4.98 8.18 -0.19
CA TYR A 35 3.74 8.69 0.40
C TYR A 35 3.29 9.99 -0.27
N ALA A 36 4.21 10.96 -0.37
CA ALA A 36 3.97 12.28 -0.93
C ALA A 36 3.47 12.20 -2.37
N THR A 37 4.14 11.42 -3.21
CA THR A 37 3.79 11.26 -4.63
C THR A 37 2.41 10.64 -4.80
N ILE A 38 2.07 9.61 -4.02
CA ILE A 38 0.73 8.99 -4.08
C ILE A 38 -0.36 9.98 -3.63
N ARG A 39 -0.14 10.71 -2.53
CA ARG A 39 -1.09 11.74 -2.04
C ARG A 39 -1.31 12.84 -3.07
N ASP A 40 -0.25 13.32 -3.71
CA ASP A 40 -0.30 14.33 -4.76
C ASP A 40 -1.08 13.81 -6.00
N HIS A 41 -0.79 12.59 -6.46
CA HIS A 41 -1.52 11.96 -7.55
C HIS A 41 -3.02 11.82 -7.26
N ALA A 42 -3.39 11.29 -6.10
CA ALA A 42 -4.80 11.16 -5.71
C ALA A 42 -5.50 12.53 -5.70
N THR A 43 -4.83 13.57 -5.18
CA THR A 43 -5.35 14.94 -5.17
C THR A 43 -5.52 15.50 -6.59
N LYS A 44 -4.55 15.27 -7.50
CA LYS A 44 -4.64 15.66 -8.92
C LYS A 44 -5.77 14.96 -9.67
N LEU A 45 -6.16 13.76 -9.26
CA LEU A 45 -7.34 13.05 -9.77
C LEU A 45 -8.68 13.60 -9.22
N GLY A 46 -8.61 14.60 -8.34
CA GLY A 46 -9.75 15.28 -7.73
C GLY A 46 -10.29 14.61 -6.48
N PHE A 47 -9.51 13.71 -5.86
CA PHE A 47 -9.90 13.10 -4.59
C PHE A 47 -9.54 14.01 -3.42
N THR A 48 -10.41 14.02 -2.41
CA THR A 48 -10.21 14.76 -1.16
C THR A 48 -10.35 13.82 0.02
N CYS A 49 -9.64 14.07 1.12
CA CYS A 49 -9.85 13.32 2.35
C CYS A 49 -11.01 13.94 3.14
N SER A 50 -11.86 13.10 3.74
CA SER A 50 -13.12 13.53 4.34
C SER A 50 -13.46 12.75 5.61
N GLU A 51 -13.98 13.48 6.60
CA GLU A 51 -14.56 12.89 7.82
C GLU A 51 -16.02 12.44 7.62
N GLU A 52 -16.67 12.85 6.52
CA GLU A 52 -18.03 12.42 6.21
C GLU A 52 -18.13 10.91 5.96
N ASN A 53 -19.18 10.27 6.49
CA ASN A 53 -19.47 8.83 6.33
C ASN A 53 -18.36 7.88 6.84
N ASN A 54 -17.42 8.38 7.65
CA ASN A 54 -16.32 7.60 8.21
C ASN A 54 -16.78 6.39 9.05
N LEU A 55 -17.95 6.47 9.70
CA LEU A 55 -18.49 5.38 10.51
C LEU A 55 -18.69 4.08 9.70
N HIS A 56 -19.13 4.20 8.45
CA HIS A 56 -19.29 3.02 7.58
C HIS A 56 -17.93 2.43 7.19
N ALA A 57 -16.98 3.29 6.81
CA ALA A 57 -15.60 2.88 6.51
C ALA A 57 -14.89 2.28 7.73
N MET A 58 -15.21 2.73 8.94
CA MET A 58 -14.64 2.17 10.18
C MET A 58 -15.15 0.77 10.50
N VAL A 59 -16.42 0.49 10.17
CA VAL A 59 -17.07 -0.79 10.49
C VAL A 59 -16.74 -1.85 9.43
N LEU A 60 -16.73 -1.46 8.15
CA LEU A 60 -16.49 -2.37 7.04
C LEU A 60 -15.68 -1.68 5.92
N PRO A 61 -14.37 -1.43 6.14
CA PRO A 61 -13.54 -0.62 5.23
C PRO A 61 -13.54 -1.18 3.79
N PHE A 62 -13.44 -2.50 3.64
CA PHE A 62 -13.44 -3.16 2.33
C PHE A 62 -14.74 -2.99 1.53
N ALA A 63 -15.87 -2.69 2.18
CA ALA A 63 -17.11 -2.39 1.44
C ALA A 63 -17.15 -0.96 0.89
N HIS A 64 -16.20 -0.11 1.28
CA HIS A 64 -16.25 1.32 1.03
C HIS A 64 -15.48 1.77 -0.22
N LEU A 65 -14.68 0.89 -0.83
CA LEU A 65 -13.83 1.24 -1.95
C LEU A 65 -14.61 1.88 -3.11
N GLU A 66 -15.72 1.29 -3.56
CA GLU A 66 -16.56 1.86 -4.62
C GLU A 66 -17.20 3.21 -4.25
N GLN A 67 -17.45 3.44 -2.96
CA GLN A 67 -17.93 4.73 -2.48
C GLN A 67 -16.84 5.80 -2.55
N ILE A 68 -15.58 5.45 -2.26
CA ILE A 68 -14.43 6.36 -2.43
C ILE A 68 -14.37 6.85 -3.87
N PHE A 69 -14.47 5.94 -4.84
CA PHE A 69 -14.45 6.28 -6.27
C PHE A 69 -15.65 7.14 -6.71
N THR A 70 -16.85 6.76 -6.27
CA THR A 70 -18.08 7.47 -6.66
C THR A 70 -18.13 8.88 -6.08
N THR A 71 -17.71 9.05 -4.83
CA THR A 71 -17.80 10.34 -4.13
C THR A 71 -16.53 11.18 -4.27
N LYS A 72 -15.42 10.59 -4.73
CA LYS A 72 -14.06 11.15 -4.69
C LYS A 72 -13.63 11.58 -3.28
N LYS A 73 -14.10 10.87 -2.26
CA LYS A 73 -13.78 11.13 -0.85
C LYS A 73 -13.07 9.94 -0.22
N ILE A 74 -11.84 10.14 0.22
CA ILE A 74 -11.06 9.15 0.98
C ILE A 74 -11.41 9.31 2.47
N PRO A 75 -11.88 8.26 3.16
CA PRO A 75 -12.32 8.37 4.54
C PRO A 75 -11.15 8.66 5.48
N MET A 76 -11.35 9.60 6.41
CA MET A 76 -10.42 9.91 7.49
C MET A 76 -11.17 10.20 8.79
N MET A 77 -10.44 10.22 9.90
CA MET A 77 -10.89 10.78 11.17
C MET A 77 -9.91 11.82 11.66
N ASN A 78 -10.43 12.85 12.34
CA ASN A 78 -9.59 13.69 13.16
C ASN A 78 -9.01 12.88 14.34
N ASN A 79 -7.76 12.45 14.18
CA ASN A 79 -7.00 11.73 15.22
C ASN A 79 -5.93 12.61 15.88
N VAL A 80 -5.90 13.90 15.55
CA VAL A 80 -4.98 14.90 16.14
C VAL A 80 -5.64 15.60 17.33
N SER A 81 -6.92 15.96 17.22
CA SER A 81 -7.62 16.75 18.24
C SER A 81 -7.65 16.11 19.61
N VAL A 82 -7.64 14.77 19.69
CA VAL A 82 -7.57 14.04 20.96
C VAL A 82 -6.27 14.32 21.70
N PHE A 83 -5.15 14.46 20.98
CA PHE A 83 -3.86 14.81 21.58
C PHE A 83 -3.81 16.29 21.94
N GLU A 84 -4.40 17.17 21.13
CA GLU A 84 -4.47 18.61 21.44
C GLU A 84 -5.34 18.93 22.65
N ALA A 85 -6.34 18.09 22.93
CA ALA A 85 -7.18 18.20 24.12
C ALA A 85 -6.48 17.73 25.40
N LEU A 86 -5.34 17.01 25.30
CA LEU A 86 -4.54 16.65 26.47
C LEU A 86 -3.86 17.89 27.04
N GLY A 87 -3.91 18.05 28.36
CA GLY A 87 -3.16 19.12 29.03
C GLY A 87 -1.64 18.93 28.88
N ASN A 88 -0.88 20.04 28.91
CA ASN A 88 0.59 20.03 28.75
C ASN A 88 1.31 19.00 29.60
N LYS A 89 0.87 18.81 30.85
CA LYS A 89 1.45 17.80 31.76
C LYS A 89 1.34 16.39 31.18
N ALA A 90 0.14 16.00 30.71
CA ALA A 90 -0.10 14.67 30.16
C ALA A 90 0.73 14.45 28.88
N LEU A 91 0.80 15.43 27.99
CA LEU A 91 1.60 15.34 26.76
C LEU A 91 3.11 15.11 27.01
N GLN A 92 3.64 15.67 28.10
CA GLN A 92 5.04 15.51 28.49
C GLN A 92 5.34 14.16 29.16
N GLU A 93 4.36 13.57 29.82
CA GLU A 93 4.51 12.30 30.56
C GLU A 93 4.26 11.09 29.66
N ILE A 94 3.26 11.14 28.77
CA ILE A 94 2.81 10.01 27.95
C ILE A 94 3.73 9.77 26.73
N GLU A 95 4.02 8.50 26.47
CA GLU A 95 4.73 7.99 25.31
C GLU A 95 3.79 7.38 24.28
N TRP A 96 4.22 7.38 23.02
CA TRP A 96 3.46 6.77 21.92
C TRP A 96 3.07 5.32 22.19
N VAL A 97 4.00 4.51 22.75
CA VAL A 97 3.76 3.09 23.04
C VAL A 97 2.59 2.87 24.02
N GLU A 98 2.30 3.85 24.87
CA GLU A 98 1.20 3.78 25.84
C GLU A 98 -0.17 4.03 25.20
N VAL A 99 -0.21 4.67 24.02
CA VAL A 99 -1.46 5.01 23.33
C VAL A 99 -1.66 4.26 22.01
N GLU A 100 -0.60 3.70 21.42
CA GLU A 100 -0.63 3.10 20.09
C GLU A 100 -1.74 2.05 19.92
N MET A 101 -1.94 1.19 20.92
CA MET A 101 -2.98 0.16 20.88
C MET A 101 -4.41 0.71 20.83
N GLY A 102 -4.65 1.86 21.46
CA GLY A 102 -5.96 2.52 21.48
C GLY A 102 -6.12 3.58 20.38
N TYR A 103 -5.04 3.87 19.66
CA TYR A 103 -5.01 4.92 18.66
C TYR A 103 -5.72 4.49 17.37
N LYS A 104 -6.62 5.36 16.88
CA LYS A 104 -7.30 5.10 15.61
C LYS A 104 -6.47 5.62 14.44
N ARG A 105 -5.89 4.66 13.70
CA ARG A 105 -5.13 4.89 12.46
C ARG A 105 -6.05 5.37 11.32
N ASN A 106 -5.49 6.16 10.42
CA ASN A 106 -6.12 6.53 9.15
C ASN A 106 -5.34 5.90 8.01
N TYR A 107 -5.96 5.09 7.16
CA TYR A 107 -5.25 4.38 6.09
C TYR A 107 -5.20 5.17 4.78
N LEU A 108 -5.01 6.50 4.88
CA LEU A 108 -5.13 7.40 3.72
C LEU A 108 -4.16 7.04 2.60
N PHE A 109 -2.97 6.53 2.97
CA PHE A 109 -1.97 6.14 1.99
C PHE A 109 -2.41 4.95 1.18
N HIS A 110 -2.86 3.88 1.85
CA HIS A 110 -3.37 2.68 1.22
C HIS A 110 -4.57 2.98 0.31
N GLU A 111 -5.55 3.72 0.82
CA GLU A 111 -6.72 4.11 0.02
C GLU A 111 -6.35 5.02 -1.17
N SER A 112 -5.38 5.92 -0.98
CA SER A 112 -4.85 6.73 -2.09
C SER A 112 -4.14 5.86 -3.14
N CYS A 113 -3.47 4.77 -2.74
CA CYS A 113 -2.85 3.84 -3.67
C CYS A 113 -3.90 3.15 -4.55
N HIS A 114 -5.05 2.74 -4.01
CA HIS A 114 -6.14 2.21 -4.82
C HIS A 114 -6.62 3.20 -5.87
N VAL A 115 -6.78 4.47 -5.48
CA VAL A 115 -7.20 5.55 -6.39
C VAL A 115 -6.25 5.67 -7.57
N VAL A 116 -4.94 5.73 -7.30
CA VAL A 116 -3.91 5.85 -8.33
C VAL A 116 -3.84 4.58 -9.19
N ALA A 117 -3.89 3.41 -8.58
CA ALA A 117 -3.85 2.14 -9.30
C ALA A 117 -5.05 1.99 -10.25
N ARG A 118 -6.26 2.32 -9.80
CA ARG A 118 -7.46 2.23 -10.63
C ARG A 118 -7.40 3.13 -11.85
N ASP A 119 -6.97 4.39 -11.69
CA ASP A 119 -6.78 5.31 -12.82
C ASP A 119 -5.81 4.75 -13.88
N ILE A 120 -4.71 4.14 -13.44
CA ILE A 120 -3.73 3.51 -14.33
C ILE A 120 -4.32 2.27 -15.02
N LEU A 121 -5.04 1.43 -14.29
CA LEU A 121 -5.63 0.19 -14.80
C LEU A 121 -6.76 0.44 -15.80
N GLU A 122 -7.61 1.44 -15.54
CA GLU A 122 -8.65 1.90 -16.45
C GLU A 122 -8.04 2.41 -17.77
N LYS A 123 -7.00 3.25 -17.70
CA LYS A 123 -6.26 3.72 -18.89
C LYS A 123 -5.54 2.61 -19.63
N SER A 124 -5.14 1.55 -18.91
CA SER A 124 -4.49 0.37 -19.47
C SER A 124 -5.46 -0.65 -20.08
N ASN A 125 -6.77 -0.41 -19.98
CA ASN A 125 -7.85 -1.29 -20.48
C ASN A 125 -7.72 -2.73 -19.96
N VAL A 126 -7.47 -2.91 -18.65
CA VAL A 126 -7.51 -4.25 -18.04
C VAL A 126 -8.95 -4.73 -17.99
N GLU A 127 -9.35 -5.56 -18.96
CA GLU A 127 -10.75 -5.99 -19.14
C GLU A 127 -11.30 -6.80 -17.96
N ASN A 128 -10.44 -7.59 -17.30
CA ASN A 128 -10.86 -8.43 -16.19
C ASN A 128 -10.89 -7.63 -14.88
N LYS A 129 -12.10 -7.29 -14.44
CA LYS A 129 -12.32 -6.50 -13.22
C LYS A 129 -11.82 -7.16 -11.93
N ILE A 130 -11.91 -8.49 -11.79
CA ILE A 130 -11.36 -9.19 -10.62
C ILE A 130 -9.84 -9.02 -10.60
N LEU A 131 -9.18 -9.23 -11.73
CA LEU A 131 -7.73 -9.02 -11.85
C LEU A 131 -7.36 -7.56 -11.54
N SER A 132 -8.14 -6.59 -12.03
CA SER A 132 -7.96 -5.17 -11.72
C SER A 132 -8.01 -4.91 -10.22
N LEU A 133 -9.04 -5.41 -9.52
CA LEU A 133 -9.18 -5.26 -8.07
C LEU A 133 -7.98 -5.88 -7.30
N LEU A 134 -7.54 -7.08 -7.69
CA LEU A 134 -6.39 -7.71 -7.05
C LEU A 134 -5.08 -6.96 -7.35
N LEU A 135 -4.94 -6.33 -8.52
CA LEU A 135 -3.82 -5.47 -8.85
C LEU A 135 -3.83 -4.17 -8.05
N GLU A 136 -4.99 -3.57 -7.81
CA GLU A 136 -5.13 -2.38 -6.94
C GLU A 136 -4.63 -2.68 -5.52
N GLU A 137 -5.08 -3.78 -4.93
CA GLU A 137 -4.63 -4.25 -3.61
C GLU A 137 -3.12 -4.55 -3.60
N SER A 138 -2.62 -5.18 -4.66
CA SER A 138 -1.20 -5.51 -4.77
C SER A 138 -0.32 -4.26 -4.92
N PHE A 139 -0.80 -3.25 -5.62
CA PHE A 139 -0.13 -1.96 -5.76
C PHE A 139 -0.10 -1.20 -4.42
N ALA A 140 -1.20 -1.21 -3.67
CA ALA A 140 -1.25 -0.59 -2.34
C ALA A 140 -0.26 -1.24 -1.37
N ASN A 141 -0.30 -2.57 -1.25
CA ASN A 141 0.63 -3.30 -0.37
C ASN A 141 2.11 -3.13 -0.77
N ALA A 142 2.42 -3.17 -2.08
CA ALA A 142 3.78 -2.91 -2.55
C ALA A 142 4.22 -1.48 -2.24
N SER A 143 3.36 -0.48 -2.45
CA SER A 143 3.66 0.92 -2.16
C SER A 143 3.93 1.15 -0.68
N GLU A 144 3.14 0.54 0.21
CA GLU A 144 3.38 0.58 1.65
C GLU A 144 4.71 -0.06 2.03
N LEU A 145 5.01 -1.24 1.49
CA LEU A 145 6.27 -1.93 1.77
C LEU A 145 7.49 -1.08 1.41
N PHE A 146 7.49 -0.44 0.24
CA PHE A 146 8.62 0.39 -0.18
C PHE A 146 8.63 1.76 0.52
N ALA A 147 7.49 2.37 0.79
CA ALA A 147 7.43 3.63 1.54
C ALA A 147 7.98 3.47 2.96
N MET A 148 7.73 2.33 3.60
CA MET A 148 8.26 2.00 4.92
C MET A 148 9.79 2.04 4.97
N THR A 149 10.48 1.66 3.89
CA THR A 149 11.96 1.67 3.83
C THR A 149 12.57 3.07 3.93
N LEU A 150 11.76 4.11 3.76
CA LEU A 150 12.15 5.51 3.90
C LEU A 150 11.93 6.06 5.31
N ALA A 151 11.33 5.27 6.21
CA ALA A 151 11.06 5.67 7.59
C ALA A 151 12.25 5.35 8.51
N GLU A 152 13.28 6.20 8.46
CA GLU A 152 14.56 5.96 9.14
C GLU A 152 14.52 6.30 10.65
N GLU A 153 13.81 7.36 11.03
CA GLU A 153 13.77 7.86 12.40
C GLU A 153 12.54 7.37 13.17
N GLU A 154 12.63 7.28 14.51
CA GLU A 154 11.52 6.83 15.38
C GLU A 154 10.23 7.61 15.13
N GLY A 155 10.30 8.95 15.01
CA GLY A 155 9.13 9.78 14.73
C GLY A 155 8.51 9.49 13.36
N HIS A 156 9.36 9.23 12.35
CA HIS A 156 8.91 8.85 11.01
C HIS A 156 8.21 7.49 11.02
N GLN A 157 8.81 6.49 11.67
CA GLN A 157 8.23 5.17 11.83
C GLN A 157 6.87 5.23 12.54
N ILE A 158 6.76 6.02 13.62
CA ILE A 158 5.50 6.25 14.33
C ILE A 158 4.44 6.85 13.40
N PHE A 159 4.77 7.93 12.68
CA PHE A 159 3.82 8.55 11.76
C PHE A 159 3.43 7.61 10.61
N PHE A 160 4.38 6.85 10.07
CA PHE A 160 4.10 5.88 9.02
C PHE A 160 3.15 4.79 9.52
N SER A 161 3.42 4.20 10.68
CA SER A 161 2.55 3.20 11.32
C SER A 161 1.17 3.74 11.66
N ALA A 162 1.04 5.03 11.98
CA ALA A 162 -0.25 5.69 12.19
C ALA A 162 -1.08 5.85 10.91
N ASN A 163 -0.46 5.69 9.74
CA ASN A 163 -1.02 5.99 8.42
C ASN A 163 -1.05 4.81 7.43
N SER A 164 -0.56 3.64 7.84
CA SER A 164 -0.35 2.48 6.96
C SER A 164 -0.82 1.17 7.61
N TYR A 165 -1.15 0.17 6.79
CA TYR A 165 -1.43 -1.20 7.23
C TYR A 165 -0.16 -2.03 7.42
N THR A 166 0.79 -1.89 6.49
CA THR A 166 2.03 -2.69 6.48
C THR A 166 3.10 -2.06 7.36
N ILE A 167 3.58 -2.81 8.36
CA ILE A 167 4.64 -2.38 9.29
C ILE A 167 5.59 -3.56 9.51
N ALA A 168 6.84 -3.41 9.05
CA ALA A 168 7.94 -4.39 9.12
C ALA A 168 9.31 -3.67 9.05
N PHE A 169 9.53 -2.67 9.90
CA PHE A 169 10.72 -1.80 9.82
C PHE A 169 12.04 -2.58 9.98
N GLU A 170 12.02 -3.73 10.66
CA GLU A 170 13.14 -4.65 10.80
C GLU A 170 13.70 -5.15 9.46
N ASP A 171 12.88 -5.15 8.40
CA ASP A 171 13.24 -5.62 7.06
C ASP A 171 13.71 -4.49 6.13
N ALA A 172 13.64 -3.23 6.57
CA ALA A 172 13.93 -2.05 5.74
C ALA A 172 15.34 -2.08 5.13
N ASP A 173 16.36 -2.43 5.92
CA ASP A 173 17.75 -2.51 5.45
C ASP A 173 17.92 -3.57 4.35
N ARG A 174 17.27 -4.73 4.52
CA ARG A 174 17.33 -5.82 3.54
C ARG A 174 16.63 -5.43 2.24
N LEU A 175 15.48 -4.76 2.33
CA LEU A 175 14.78 -4.20 1.17
C LEU A 175 15.64 -3.15 0.44
N ASN A 176 16.27 -2.23 1.17
CA ASN A 176 17.16 -1.21 0.61
C ASN A 176 18.37 -1.83 -0.12
N GLN A 177 18.92 -2.92 0.39
CA GLN A 177 19.99 -3.67 -0.30
C GLN A 177 19.51 -4.30 -1.61
N ILE A 178 18.30 -4.86 -1.63
CA ILE A 178 17.68 -5.42 -2.84
C ILE A 178 17.46 -4.31 -3.88
N VAL A 179 16.85 -3.20 -3.48
CA VAL A 179 16.64 -2.03 -4.36
C VAL A 179 17.96 -1.52 -4.93
N LYS A 180 19.00 -1.39 -4.08
CA LYS A 180 20.33 -0.95 -4.52
C LYS A 180 20.94 -1.87 -5.57
N LYS A 181 20.72 -3.18 -5.47
CA LYS A 181 21.28 -4.17 -6.40
C LYS A 181 20.48 -4.31 -7.69
N PHE A 182 19.15 -4.34 -7.59
CA PHE A 182 18.27 -4.70 -8.70
C PHE A 182 17.55 -3.50 -9.34
N GLY A 183 17.60 -2.34 -8.68
CA GLY A 183 16.84 -1.15 -9.05
C GLY A 183 15.44 -1.15 -8.42
N PHE A 184 14.93 0.05 -8.17
CA PHE A 184 13.59 0.24 -7.60
C PHE A 184 12.51 -0.35 -8.51
N ASP A 185 12.51 -0.02 -9.81
CA ASP A 185 11.50 -0.46 -10.77
C ASP A 185 11.27 -1.97 -10.75
N LYS A 186 12.35 -2.74 -10.91
CA LYS A 186 12.28 -4.19 -11.01
C LYS A 186 11.88 -4.82 -9.67
N SER A 187 12.37 -4.25 -8.56
CA SER A 187 12.00 -4.70 -7.22
C SER A 187 10.52 -4.46 -6.96
N PHE A 188 10.02 -3.26 -7.27
CA PHE A 188 8.62 -2.89 -7.12
C PHE A 188 7.70 -3.76 -8.00
N GLN A 189 8.01 -3.92 -9.28
CA GLN A 189 7.23 -4.77 -10.20
C GLN A 189 7.18 -6.22 -9.73
N PHE A 190 8.30 -6.75 -9.21
CA PHE A 190 8.33 -8.11 -8.69
C PHE A 190 7.46 -8.23 -7.44
N THR A 191 7.63 -7.33 -6.47
CA THR A 191 6.83 -7.29 -5.25
C THR A 191 5.34 -7.16 -5.54
N LEU A 192 4.94 -6.29 -6.46
CA LEU A 192 3.54 -6.14 -6.89
C LEU A 192 2.97 -7.46 -7.41
N LEU A 193 3.71 -8.17 -8.29
CA LEU A 193 3.26 -9.45 -8.81
C LEU A 193 3.32 -10.59 -7.78
N ALA A 194 4.16 -10.47 -6.74
CA ALA A 194 4.17 -11.34 -5.58
C ALA A 194 2.92 -11.16 -4.71
N TYR A 195 2.53 -9.91 -4.43
CA TYR A 195 1.26 -9.61 -3.77
C TYR A 195 0.07 -10.11 -4.60
N LEU A 196 0.10 -9.98 -5.93
CA LEU A 196 -0.96 -10.52 -6.78
C LEU A 196 -1.05 -12.05 -6.67
N HIS A 197 0.08 -12.75 -6.67
CA HIS A 197 0.10 -14.20 -6.49
C HIS A 197 -0.45 -14.61 -5.11
N SER A 198 -0.05 -13.88 -4.06
CA SER A 198 -0.55 -14.06 -2.70
C SER A 198 -2.07 -13.83 -2.60
N ASN A 199 -2.57 -12.76 -3.22
CA ASN A 199 -3.99 -12.38 -3.26
C ASN A 199 -4.84 -13.36 -4.08
N LEU A 200 -4.22 -14.13 -4.99
CA LEU A 200 -4.83 -15.28 -5.66
C LEU A 200 -4.82 -16.56 -4.81
N LEU A 201 -4.45 -16.46 -3.54
CA LEU A 201 -4.40 -17.55 -2.57
C LEU A 201 -3.44 -18.67 -2.99
N TYR A 202 -2.31 -18.30 -3.59
CA TYR A 202 -1.19 -19.21 -3.71
C TYR A 202 -0.31 -19.06 -2.47
N PRO A 203 0.08 -20.16 -1.81
CA PRO A 203 0.90 -20.10 -0.61
C PRO A 203 2.35 -19.72 -0.91
N THR A 204 2.83 -20.05 -2.10
CA THR A 204 4.18 -19.74 -2.60
C THR A 204 4.23 -19.93 -4.12
N TYR A 205 5.30 -19.45 -4.75
CA TYR A 205 5.60 -19.76 -6.14
C TYR A 205 6.09 -21.19 -6.32
N THR A 206 5.72 -21.80 -7.45
CA THR A 206 6.49 -22.94 -7.96
C THR A 206 7.82 -22.46 -8.55
N ASP A 207 8.83 -23.33 -8.62
CA ASP A 207 10.11 -23.01 -9.28
C ASP A 207 9.93 -22.52 -10.72
N LYS A 208 8.97 -23.12 -11.44
CA LYS A 208 8.64 -22.75 -12.82
C LYS A 208 8.08 -21.33 -12.88
N ASP A 209 7.14 -21.00 -12.01
CA ASP A 209 6.48 -19.70 -11.98
C ASP A 209 7.45 -18.60 -11.54
N PHE A 210 8.26 -18.88 -10.51
CA PHE A 210 9.30 -17.96 -10.04
C PHE A 210 10.32 -17.66 -11.14
N LYS A 211 10.81 -18.69 -11.85
CA LYS A 211 11.74 -18.52 -12.99
C LYS A 211 11.10 -17.75 -14.14
N ALA A 212 9.85 -18.04 -14.48
CA ALA A 212 9.13 -17.34 -15.54
C ALA A 212 8.96 -15.85 -15.21
N LEU A 213 8.52 -15.55 -13.99
CA LEU A 213 8.31 -14.19 -13.50
C LEU A 213 9.62 -13.39 -13.43
N THR A 214 10.67 -13.95 -12.83
CA THR A 214 11.97 -13.29 -12.73
C THR A 214 12.59 -13.05 -14.11
N LYS A 215 12.50 -14.02 -15.03
CA LYS A 215 12.94 -13.81 -16.42
C LYS A 215 12.16 -12.70 -17.11
N PHE A 216 10.86 -12.59 -16.88
CA PHE A 216 10.01 -11.53 -17.45
C PHE A 216 10.39 -10.13 -16.94
N ILE A 217 10.64 -9.97 -15.65
CA ILE A 217 10.94 -8.66 -15.04
C ILE A 217 12.41 -8.28 -15.24
N PHE A 218 13.33 -9.19 -14.91
CA PHE A 218 14.77 -8.90 -14.92
C PHE A 218 15.40 -9.03 -16.31
N LYS A 219 14.67 -9.61 -17.27
CA LYS A 219 15.11 -9.89 -18.66
C LYS A 219 16.35 -10.80 -18.72
N LYS A 220 16.63 -11.53 -17.64
CA LYS A 220 17.72 -12.49 -17.51
C LYS A 220 17.33 -13.60 -16.53
N GLU A 221 18.04 -14.72 -16.59
CA GLU A 221 17.99 -15.71 -15.52
C GLU A 221 18.84 -15.22 -14.35
N LEU A 222 18.29 -15.33 -13.14
CA LEU A 222 18.98 -14.94 -11.92
C LEU A 222 19.90 -16.06 -11.45
N THR A 223 21.09 -15.70 -10.97
CA THR A 223 21.96 -16.62 -10.23
C THR A 223 21.27 -17.07 -8.92
N GLN A 224 21.69 -18.19 -8.32
CA GLN A 224 21.10 -18.67 -7.07
C GLN A 224 21.11 -17.62 -5.94
N PRO A 225 22.21 -16.86 -5.70
CA PRO A 225 22.19 -15.79 -4.69
C PRO A 225 21.25 -14.63 -5.04
N GLU A 226 21.14 -14.28 -6.32
CA GLU A 226 20.17 -13.26 -6.77
C GLU A 226 18.73 -13.75 -6.57
N ALA A 227 18.44 -15.00 -6.91
CA ALA A 227 17.13 -15.61 -6.72
C ALA A 227 16.72 -15.66 -5.24
N GLN A 228 17.65 -15.95 -4.33
CA GLN A 228 17.39 -15.90 -2.88
C GLN A 228 17.06 -14.49 -2.38
N GLN A 229 17.75 -13.47 -2.87
CA GLN A 229 17.46 -12.07 -2.51
C GLN A 229 16.10 -11.61 -3.04
N ILE A 230 15.75 -11.97 -4.28
CA ILE A 230 14.43 -11.67 -4.83
C ILE A 230 13.33 -12.51 -4.17
N GLY A 231 13.63 -13.76 -3.78
CA GLY A 231 12.72 -14.64 -3.05
C GLY A 231 12.23 -14.02 -1.74
N PHE A 232 13.07 -13.24 -1.07
CA PHE A 232 12.68 -12.50 0.13
C PHE A 232 11.49 -11.54 -0.10
N LEU A 233 11.45 -10.84 -1.24
CA LEU A 233 10.32 -9.97 -1.58
C LEU A 233 9.01 -10.78 -1.69
N ALA A 234 9.10 -12.01 -2.20
CA ALA A 234 7.96 -12.89 -2.29
C ALA A 234 7.53 -13.40 -0.91
N GLU A 235 8.48 -13.75 -0.03
CA GLU A 235 8.20 -14.13 1.36
C GLU A 235 7.40 -13.04 2.10
N MET A 236 7.79 -11.77 1.95
CA MET A 236 7.05 -10.65 2.53
C MET A 236 5.62 -10.51 1.97
N ALA A 237 5.42 -10.81 0.68
CA ALA A 237 4.07 -10.80 0.10
C ALA A 237 3.22 -11.99 0.58
N PHE A 238 3.84 -13.14 0.84
CA PHE A 238 3.14 -14.35 1.29
C PHE A 238 2.83 -14.34 2.79
N SER A 239 3.54 -13.55 3.60
CA SER A 239 3.30 -13.39 5.04
C SER A 239 2.03 -12.61 5.38
N LEU A 240 1.36 -12.01 4.39
CA LEU A 240 0.01 -11.45 4.57
C LEU A 240 -0.93 -12.48 5.23
N ASP A 241 -1.73 -12.02 6.19
CA ASP A 241 -2.66 -12.87 6.93
C ASP A 241 -3.66 -13.57 6.00
N GLU A 242 -3.83 -14.88 6.16
CA GLU A 242 -4.76 -15.65 5.34
C GLU A 242 -6.22 -15.23 5.59
N GLY A 243 -6.57 -14.95 6.85
CA GLY A 243 -7.90 -14.48 7.22
C GLY A 243 -8.28 -13.20 6.47
N PHE A 244 -7.36 -12.23 6.42
CA PHE A 244 -7.46 -11.01 5.63
C PHE A 244 -7.69 -11.33 4.15
N LYS A 245 -6.85 -12.18 3.52
CA LYS A 245 -6.99 -12.54 2.10
C LYS A 245 -8.37 -13.13 1.80
N TYR A 246 -8.85 -14.05 2.64
CA TYR A 246 -10.14 -14.70 2.45
C TYR A 246 -11.33 -13.75 2.68
N ALA A 247 -11.27 -12.94 3.73
CA ALA A 247 -12.33 -12.01 4.10
C ALA A 247 -12.50 -10.90 3.05
N THR A 248 -11.40 -10.24 2.69
CA THR A 248 -11.38 -9.12 1.74
C THR A 248 -11.82 -9.59 0.35
N ARG A 249 -11.28 -10.72 -0.13
CA ARG A 249 -11.70 -11.35 -1.40
C ARG A 249 -13.18 -11.73 -1.38
N GLY A 250 -13.59 -12.51 -0.37
CA GLY A 250 -14.94 -13.07 -0.30
C GLY A 250 -16.01 -11.99 -0.22
N LEU A 251 -15.73 -10.91 0.51
CA LEU A 251 -16.62 -9.76 0.59
C LEU A 251 -16.66 -8.98 -0.72
N HIS A 252 -15.51 -8.59 -1.28
CA HIS A 252 -15.46 -7.82 -2.53
C HIS A 252 -16.13 -8.54 -3.70
N PHE A 253 -15.92 -9.85 -3.83
CA PHE A 253 -16.53 -10.62 -4.92
C PHE A 253 -18.04 -10.66 -4.81
N LYS A 254 -18.57 -10.87 -3.60
CA LYS A 254 -20.01 -10.83 -3.36
C LYS A 254 -20.59 -9.45 -3.65
N LEU A 255 -19.92 -8.37 -3.22
CA LEU A 255 -20.38 -7.00 -3.48
C LEU A 255 -20.38 -6.64 -4.98
N ASN A 256 -19.52 -7.28 -5.77
CA ASN A 256 -19.41 -7.06 -7.21
C ASN A 256 -20.05 -8.16 -8.07
N ASN A 257 -20.83 -9.06 -7.46
CA ASN A 257 -21.51 -10.19 -8.12
C ASN A 257 -20.58 -11.16 -8.88
N TYR A 258 -19.36 -11.36 -8.40
CA TYR A 258 -18.44 -12.38 -8.92
C TYR A 258 -18.63 -13.71 -8.21
N SER A 259 -18.54 -14.80 -8.98
CA SER A 259 -18.59 -16.16 -8.47
C SER A 259 -17.20 -16.70 -8.14
N GLU A 260 -17.15 -17.75 -7.31
CA GLU A 260 -15.91 -18.50 -7.08
C GLU A 260 -15.40 -19.17 -8.38
N ALA A 261 -16.27 -19.42 -9.36
CA ALA A 261 -15.88 -19.94 -10.66
C ALA A 261 -15.06 -18.90 -11.46
N ASP A 262 -15.49 -17.64 -11.46
CA ASP A 262 -14.78 -16.53 -12.13
C ASP A 262 -13.38 -16.37 -11.55
N PHE A 263 -13.28 -16.41 -10.21
CA PHE A 263 -11.99 -16.37 -9.52
C PHE A 263 -11.08 -17.53 -9.90
N ASN A 264 -11.60 -18.76 -9.87
CA ASN A 264 -10.81 -19.96 -10.19
C ASN A 264 -10.32 -19.97 -11.63
N GLN A 265 -11.08 -19.39 -12.56
CA GLN A 265 -10.65 -19.22 -13.95
C GLN A 265 -9.43 -18.29 -14.05
N ILE A 266 -9.48 -17.15 -13.36
CA ILE A 266 -8.35 -16.20 -13.30
C ILE A 266 -7.17 -16.87 -12.64
N LYS A 267 -7.35 -17.44 -11.45
CA LYS A 267 -6.29 -18.11 -10.68
C LYS A 267 -5.49 -19.09 -11.55
N LYS A 268 -6.16 -19.92 -12.34
CA LYS A 268 -5.50 -20.92 -13.21
C LYS A 268 -4.66 -20.33 -14.34
N SER A 269 -4.98 -19.13 -14.81
CA SER A 269 -4.43 -18.58 -16.06
C SER A 269 -3.72 -17.24 -15.91
N TYR A 270 -3.74 -16.63 -14.71
CA TYR A 270 -3.33 -15.25 -14.52
C TYR A 270 -1.88 -15.02 -14.94
N LEU A 271 -0.94 -15.89 -14.51
CA LEU A 271 0.49 -15.70 -14.78
C LEU A 271 0.77 -15.83 -16.27
N SER A 272 0.27 -16.90 -16.93
CA SER A 272 0.44 -17.05 -18.37
C SER A 272 -0.17 -15.90 -19.16
N THR A 273 -1.32 -15.38 -18.71
CA THR A 273 -2.01 -14.26 -19.36
C THR A 273 -1.23 -12.96 -19.21
N LEU A 274 -0.74 -12.66 -18.01
CA LEU A 274 0.08 -11.48 -17.73
C LEU A 274 1.40 -11.52 -18.51
N LEU A 275 2.08 -12.67 -18.51
CA LEU A 275 3.37 -12.80 -19.18
C LEU A 275 3.26 -12.76 -20.71
N ALA A 276 2.12 -13.18 -21.28
CA ALA A 276 1.88 -13.15 -22.72
C ALA A 276 1.39 -11.79 -23.24
N SER A 277 0.84 -10.94 -22.37
CA SER A 277 0.28 -9.65 -22.76
C SER A 277 1.37 -8.60 -22.94
N ALA A 278 1.47 -8.04 -24.16
CA ALA A 278 2.36 -6.91 -24.44
C ALA A 278 2.01 -5.66 -23.60
N ASN A 279 0.74 -5.53 -23.19
CA ASN A 279 0.29 -4.41 -22.37
C ASN A 279 0.74 -4.53 -20.90
N THR A 280 1.02 -5.74 -20.41
CA THR A 280 1.41 -5.93 -19.01
C THR A 280 2.73 -5.24 -18.68
N ALA A 281 3.72 -5.29 -19.57
CA ALA A 281 4.98 -4.58 -19.34
C ALA A 281 4.77 -3.06 -19.25
N ASN A 282 3.96 -2.49 -20.14
CA ASN A 282 3.65 -1.06 -20.14
C ASN A 282 2.83 -0.65 -18.90
N MET A 283 1.87 -1.47 -18.48
CA MET A 283 1.07 -1.23 -17.27
C MET A 283 1.98 -1.21 -16.03
N LEU A 284 2.85 -2.21 -15.87
CA LEU A 284 3.78 -2.30 -14.75
C LEU A 284 4.80 -1.15 -14.73
N ASP A 285 5.26 -0.74 -15.90
CA ASP A 285 6.13 0.44 -16.05
C ASP A 285 5.39 1.73 -15.68
N THR A 286 4.12 1.87 -16.09
CA THR A 286 3.28 3.02 -15.73
C THR A 286 3.03 3.10 -14.23
N MET A 287 2.73 1.97 -13.58
CA MET A 287 2.55 1.89 -12.13
C MET A 287 3.79 2.33 -11.36
N VAL A 288 4.98 1.90 -11.79
CA VAL A 288 6.25 2.33 -11.19
C VAL A 288 6.56 3.79 -11.49
N LYS A 289 6.28 4.27 -12.70
CA LYS A 289 6.58 5.63 -13.13
C LYS A 289 5.85 6.72 -12.35
N VAL A 290 4.79 6.36 -11.62
CA VAL A 290 4.16 7.23 -10.64
C VAL A 290 5.18 7.86 -9.71
N PHE A 291 6.23 7.13 -9.29
CA PHE A 291 7.19 7.58 -8.28
C PHE A 291 8.34 8.47 -8.79
N TYR A 292 8.31 8.89 -10.07
CA TYR A 292 9.41 9.62 -10.72
C TYR A 292 9.06 11.06 -11.14
N ILE A 293 7.96 11.61 -10.62
CA ILE A 293 7.40 12.91 -11.01
C ILE A 293 7.90 14.03 -10.10
#